data_AF-A0A0N0KGS4-F1
#
_entry.id   AF-A0A0N0KGS4-F1
#
_cell.length_a   1.000
_cell.length_b   1.000
_cell.length_c   1.000
_cell.angle_alpha   90.00
_cell.angle_beta   90.00
_cell.angle_gamma   90.00
#
_symmetry.space_group_name_H-M   'P 1'
#
loop_
_entity.id
_entity.type
_entity.pdbx_description
1 polymer ?
#
loop_
_entity_poly.entity_id
_entity_poly.type
_entity_poly.pdbx_seq_one_letter_code
_entity_poly.pdbx_strand_id
1 'polypeptide(L)'
;MALFGPIPPRTPGRSDAQVPIDASLGDCRYARVPYVYFYCEGAADDVAFGLLDVEICVQRRASNHYVLEAYAIGDGYHSGRGSSAGSALQIELLSQAGVVTTSAWSYPDVLSGHMDPLTLAHPIELSDDQFKSLHAVRLPSVTAEVTICL
;
A
#
# COMPACT_ATOMS: atom_id res chain seq x y z
N MET A 1 -4.16 -1.47 9.86
CA MET A 1 -4.99 -0.23 9.73
C MET A 1 -4.13 0.94 10.17
N ALA A 2 -4.24 2.08 9.50
CA ALA A 2 -3.56 3.33 9.85
C ALA A 2 -4.50 4.52 9.68
N LEU A 3 -4.38 5.52 10.54
CA LEU A 3 -5.13 6.77 10.42
C LEU A 3 -4.51 7.65 9.34
N PHE A 4 -5.34 8.40 8.62
CA PHE A 4 -4.84 9.47 7.77
C PHE A 4 -4.29 10.61 8.63
N GLY A 5 -3.13 11.12 8.23
CA GLY A 5 -2.39 12.16 8.92
C GLY A 5 -1.67 13.08 7.93
N PRO A 6 -0.77 13.95 8.43
CA PRO A 6 -0.01 14.84 7.57
C PRO A 6 0.95 14.06 6.67
N ILE A 7 1.18 14.57 5.47
CA ILE A 7 2.26 14.09 4.60
C ILE A 7 3.59 14.40 5.30
N PRO A 8 4.53 13.45 5.43
CA PRO A 8 5.84 13.72 6.00
C PRO A 8 6.62 14.71 5.13
N PRO A 9 7.54 15.51 5.71
CA PRO A 9 8.42 16.35 4.92
C PRO A 9 9.18 15.53 3.88
N ARG A 10 9.23 16.02 2.63
CA ARG A 10 10.06 15.39 1.62
C ARG A 10 11.51 15.49 2.05
N THR A 11 12.18 14.35 2.12
CA THR A 11 13.62 14.32 2.36
C THR A 11 14.34 14.69 1.06
N PRO A 12 15.05 15.83 0.99
CA PRO A 12 15.76 16.21 -0.23
C PRO A 12 16.80 15.14 -0.59
N GLY A 13 16.86 14.74 -1.86
CA GLY A 13 17.84 13.76 -2.34
C GLY A 13 17.55 12.29 -2.01
N ARG A 14 16.39 11.96 -1.42
CA ARG A 14 15.95 10.56 -1.31
C ARG A 14 15.72 9.99 -2.71
N SER A 15 16.32 8.85 -3.00
CA SER A 15 16.20 8.14 -4.29
C SER A 15 14.88 7.39 -4.44
N ASP A 16 14.28 6.98 -3.32
CA ASP A 16 13.06 6.17 -3.34
C ASP A 16 11.84 7.01 -3.71
N ALA A 17 10.88 6.37 -4.38
CA ALA A 17 9.58 6.95 -4.63
C ALA A 17 8.91 7.36 -3.32
N GLN A 18 8.18 8.48 -3.34
CA GLN A 18 7.41 9.00 -2.22
C GLN A 18 5.97 9.21 -2.69
N VAL A 19 5.00 8.96 -1.82
CA VAL A 19 3.59 9.26 -2.08
C VAL A 19 3.09 10.40 -1.18
N PRO A 20 2.33 11.37 -1.72
CA PRO A 20 2.03 11.56 -3.14
C PRO A 20 3.28 11.91 -3.95
N ILE A 21 3.32 11.49 -5.22
CA ILE A 21 4.38 11.80 -6.20
C ILE A 21 4.54 13.31 -6.38
N ASP A 22 3.44 14.06 -6.31
CA ASP A 22 3.43 15.52 -6.33
C ASP A 22 2.29 16.06 -5.46
N ALA A 23 2.62 16.50 -4.25
CA ALA A 23 1.67 17.08 -3.30
C ALA A 23 1.06 18.42 -3.77
N SER A 24 1.65 19.09 -4.76
CA SER A 24 1.15 20.38 -5.26
C SER A 24 -0.12 20.26 -6.11
N LEU A 25 -0.42 19.05 -6.59
CA LEU A 25 -1.54 18.78 -7.50
C LEU A 25 -2.92 18.74 -6.83
N GLY A 26 -2.99 18.80 -5.50
CA GLY A 26 -4.24 18.91 -4.76
C GLY A 26 -4.20 18.28 -3.37
N ASP A 27 -5.29 18.44 -2.62
CA ASP A 27 -5.46 17.94 -1.26
C ASP A 27 -5.21 16.42 -1.17
N CYS A 28 -4.55 16.01 -0.07
CA CYS A 28 -4.12 14.65 0.13
C CYS A 28 -4.60 14.08 1.48
N ARG A 29 -4.93 12.79 1.48
CA ARG A 29 -5.08 11.95 2.66
C ARG A 29 -3.95 10.94 2.67
N TYR A 30 -3.00 11.08 3.58
CA TYR A 30 -1.79 10.26 3.64
C TYR A 30 -1.79 9.38 4.89
N ALA A 31 -1.41 8.12 4.75
CA ALA A 31 -1.22 7.20 5.86
C ALA A 31 0.01 6.32 5.62
N ARG A 32 0.63 5.87 6.71
CA ARG A 32 1.71 4.89 6.68
C ARG A 32 1.30 3.66 7.49
N VAL A 33 1.38 2.50 6.85
CA VAL A 33 1.27 1.18 7.48
C VAL A 33 2.70 0.65 7.59
N PRO A 34 3.20 0.33 8.80
CA PRO A 34 4.62 0.09 9.01
C PRO A 34 5.12 -1.18 8.30
N TYR A 35 4.34 -2.26 8.35
CA TYR A 35 4.69 -3.53 7.73
C TYR A 35 3.44 -4.35 7.39
N VAL A 36 3.55 -5.15 6.34
CA VAL A 36 2.64 -6.25 5.99
C VAL A 36 3.49 -7.49 5.80
N TYR A 37 3.29 -8.51 6.63
CA TYR A 37 4.01 -9.77 6.54
C TYR A 37 3.10 -10.89 6.09
N PHE A 38 3.65 -11.75 5.25
CA PHE A 38 3.02 -12.97 4.79
C PHE A 38 3.69 -14.15 5.48
N TYR A 39 2.88 -15.01 6.09
CA TYR A 39 3.34 -16.18 6.85
C TYR A 39 2.92 -17.44 6.10
N CYS A 40 3.77 -18.45 6.14
CA CYS A 40 3.39 -19.78 5.67
C CYS A 40 2.30 -20.36 6.57
N GLU A 41 1.31 -21.02 5.98
CA GLU A 41 0.26 -21.69 6.76
C GLU A 41 0.89 -22.77 7.66
N GLY A 42 0.55 -22.72 8.95
CA GLY A 42 1.11 -23.63 9.97
C GLY A 42 2.49 -23.23 10.50
N ALA A 43 3.10 -22.13 10.03
CA ALA A 43 4.37 -21.59 10.51
C ALA A 43 4.22 -20.10 10.84
N ALA A 44 3.57 -19.80 11.97
CA ALA A 44 3.25 -18.43 12.37
C ALA A 44 4.46 -17.57 12.76
N ASP A 45 5.61 -18.20 13.05
CA ASP A 45 6.83 -17.50 13.46
C ASP A 45 7.81 -17.28 12.28
N ASP A 46 7.54 -17.86 11.11
CA ASP A 46 8.39 -17.77 9.92
C ASP A 46 7.71 -16.92 8.84
N VAL A 47 8.09 -15.65 8.77
CA VAL A 47 7.69 -14.75 7.70
C VAL A 47 8.26 -15.27 6.38
N ALA A 48 7.43 -15.46 5.37
CA ALA A 48 7.88 -15.83 4.03
C ALA A 48 8.38 -14.62 3.24
N PHE A 49 7.65 -13.51 3.30
CA PHE A 49 8.05 -12.23 2.72
C PHE A 49 7.21 -11.11 3.32
N GLY A 50 7.59 -9.87 3.05
CA GLY A 50 6.88 -8.70 3.54
C GLY A 50 6.94 -7.50 2.61
N LEU A 51 6.06 -6.57 2.93
CA LEU A 51 6.05 -5.21 2.41
C LEU A 51 6.35 -4.28 3.59
N LEU A 52 7.46 -3.57 3.50
CA LEU A 52 7.92 -2.61 4.50
C LEU A 52 7.56 -1.19 4.05
N ASP A 53 7.42 -0.30 5.03
CA ASP A 53 7.23 1.13 4.77
C ASP A 53 6.10 1.42 3.78
N VAL A 54 4.95 0.76 4.01
CA VAL A 54 3.79 0.90 3.13
C VAL A 54 3.17 2.28 3.31
N GLU A 55 3.41 3.17 2.36
CA GLU A 55 2.86 4.51 2.31
C GLU A 55 1.66 4.53 1.36
N ILE A 56 0.56 5.16 1.76
CA ILE A 56 -0.68 5.26 0.96
C ILE A 56 -1.16 6.69 0.96
N CYS A 57 -1.45 7.22 -0.23
CA CYS A 57 -2.01 8.55 -0.41
C CYS A 57 -3.24 8.49 -1.31
N VAL A 58 -4.31 9.16 -0.90
CA VAL A 58 -5.43 9.51 -1.78
C VAL A 58 -5.34 10.98 -2.09
N GLN A 59 -5.13 11.33 -3.36
CA GLN A 59 -4.97 12.71 -3.80
C GLN A 59 -6.13 13.15 -4.69
N ARG A 60 -6.69 14.31 -4.40
CA ARG A 60 -7.65 14.99 -5.28
C ARG A 60 -6.90 15.59 -6.48
N ARG A 61 -7.30 15.22 -7.70
CA ARG A 61 -6.77 15.77 -8.96
C ARG A 61 -7.68 16.84 -9.55
N ALA A 62 -8.99 16.66 -9.38
CA ALA A 62 -10.03 17.63 -9.72
C ALA A 62 -11.30 17.27 -8.93
N SER A 63 -12.39 18.02 -9.13
CA SER A 63 -13.70 17.69 -8.55
C SER A 63 -14.11 16.27 -8.96
N ASN A 64 -14.43 15.40 -7.99
CA ASN A 64 -14.78 13.99 -8.23
C ASN A 64 -13.71 13.17 -9.00
N HIS A 65 -12.46 13.63 -9.05
CA HIS A 65 -11.35 12.91 -9.67
C HIS A 65 -10.24 12.70 -8.65
N TYR A 66 -10.01 11.45 -8.28
CA TYR A 66 -9.09 11.05 -7.23
C TYR A 66 -8.12 9.99 -7.74
N VAL A 67 -6.89 10.03 -7.26
CA VAL A 67 -5.87 9.01 -7.53
C VAL A 67 -5.46 8.39 -6.20
N LEU A 68 -5.46 7.07 -6.16
CA LEU A 68 -4.83 6.31 -5.09
C LEU A 68 -3.39 6.02 -5.50
N GLU A 69 -2.46 6.41 -4.64
CA GLU A 69 -1.04 6.11 -4.77
C GLU A 69 -0.60 5.27 -3.58
N ALA A 70 0.19 4.25 -3.85
CA ALA A 70 0.85 3.47 -2.80
C ALA A 70 2.32 3.26 -3.14
N TYR A 71 3.13 3.16 -2.11
CA TYR A 71 4.53 2.80 -2.18
C TYR A 71 4.85 1.81 -1.07
N ALA A 72 5.73 0.85 -1.33
CA ALA A 72 6.29 -0.04 -0.33
C ALA A 72 7.67 -0.51 -0.78
N ILE A 73 8.45 -1.04 0.15
CA ILE A 73 9.63 -1.87 -0.16
C ILE A 73 9.26 -3.33 0.01
N GLY A 74 9.41 -4.13 -1.05
CA GLY A 74 9.36 -5.57 -0.92
C GLY A 74 10.62 -6.11 -0.26
N ASP A 75 10.47 -6.99 0.72
CA ASP A 75 11.58 -7.70 1.36
C ASP A 75 11.22 -9.19 1.54
N GLY A 76 12.01 -10.08 0.93
CA GLY A 76 11.81 -11.52 1.01
C GLY A 76 12.69 -12.17 2.08
N TYR A 77 12.13 -13.08 2.88
CA TYR A 77 12.86 -13.86 3.88
C TYR A 77 12.90 -15.32 3.39
N HIS A 78 14.09 -15.93 3.35
CA HIS A 78 14.40 -17.24 2.72
C HIS A 78 14.57 -17.23 1.20
N SER A 79 15.43 -18.11 0.66
CA SER A 79 15.73 -18.24 -0.77
C SER A 79 14.48 -18.57 -1.61
N GLY A 80 13.70 -17.57 -1.99
CA GLY A 80 12.42 -17.75 -2.66
C GLY A 80 11.83 -16.47 -3.20
N ARG A 81 10.56 -16.53 -3.62
CA ARG A 81 9.75 -15.40 -4.07
C ARG A 81 8.36 -15.41 -3.47
N GLY A 82 7.85 -14.23 -3.12
CA GLY A 82 6.44 -13.98 -2.81
C GLY A 82 5.75 -13.29 -3.98
N SER A 83 4.51 -13.65 -4.29
CA SER A 83 3.76 -13.10 -5.42
C SER A 83 2.32 -12.75 -5.05
N SER A 84 1.84 -11.64 -5.60
CA SER A 84 0.41 -11.28 -5.56
C SER A 84 -0.44 -12.01 -6.61
N ALA A 85 0.18 -12.88 -7.42
CA ALA A 85 -0.53 -13.69 -8.41
C ALA A 85 -1.72 -14.42 -7.76
N GLY A 86 -2.89 -14.29 -8.37
CA GLY A 86 -4.14 -14.88 -7.88
C GLY A 86 -4.76 -14.19 -6.65
N SER A 87 -4.06 -13.31 -5.94
CA SER A 87 -4.58 -12.60 -4.75
C SER A 87 -3.87 -11.25 -4.53
N ALA A 88 -4.45 -10.20 -5.12
CA ALA A 88 -3.98 -8.83 -4.94
C ALA A 88 -4.20 -8.33 -3.51
N LEU A 89 -3.26 -7.52 -3.00
CA LEU A 89 -3.45 -6.84 -1.72
C LEU A 89 -4.64 -5.88 -1.82
N GLN A 90 -5.55 -5.93 -0.86
CA GLN A 90 -6.68 -5.02 -0.82
C GLN A 90 -6.32 -3.76 -0.01
N ILE A 91 -6.75 -2.61 -0.50
CA ILE A 91 -6.64 -1.31 0.16
C ILE A 91 -8.05 -0.78 0.38
N GLU A 92 -8.48 -0.77 1.63
CA GLU A 92 -9.80 -0.26 2.01
C GLU A 92 -9.68 1.15 2.58
N LEU A 93 -10.41 2.09 1.98
CA LEU A 93 -10.50 3.46 2.45
C LEU A 93 -11.71 3.61 3.37
N LEU A 94 -11.52 4.15 4.56
CA LEU A 94 -12.51 4.12 5.63
C LEU A 94 -12.99 5.52 6.02
N SER A 95 -14.30 5.63 6.23
CA SER A 95 -14.94 6.68 7.01
C SER A 95 -15.31 6.15 8.40
N GLN A 96 -15.80 7.02 9.28
CA GLN A 96 -16.35 6.59 10.57
C GLN A 96 -17.57 5.66 10.42
N ALA A 97 -18.26 5.68 9.27
CA ALA A 97 -19.42 4.84 8.98
C ALA A 97 -19.06 3.48 8.37
N GLY A 98 -17.80 3.24 7.99
CA GLY A 98 -17.33 2.00 7.38
C GLY A 98 -16.51 2.20 6.11
N VAL A 99 -16.41 1.14 5.30
CA VAL A 99 -15.67 1.13 4.03
C VAL A 99 -16.36 2.06 3.04
N VAL A 100 -15.60 3.03 2.52
CA VAL A 100 -16.06 3.98 1.50
C VAL A 100 -15.80 3.45 0.11
N THR A 101 -14.60 2.92 -0.13
CA THR A 101 -14.20 2.29 -1.39
C THR A 101 -13.01 1.36 -1.14
N THR A 102 -12.77 0.48 -2.11
CA THR A 102 -11.71 -0.53 -2.07
C THR A 102 -10.91 -0.50 -3.35
N SER A 103 -9.60 -0.73 -3.25
CA SER A 103 -8.74 -0.94 -4.40
C SER A 103 -7.89 -2.19 -4.24
N ALA A 104 -7.53 -2.80 -5.38
CA ALA A 104 -6.65 -3.95 -5.44
C ALA A 104 -5.26 -3.54 -5.94
N TRP A 105 -4.21 -4.01 -5.26
CA TRP A 105 -2.82 -3.83 -5.64
C TRP A 105 -2.18 -5.17 -5.99
N SER A 106 -2.06 -5.45 -7.29
CA SER A 106 -1.26 -6.56 -7.80
C SER A 106 0.20 -6.11 -7.91
N TYR A 107 1.00 -6.38 -6.88
CA TYR A 107 2.43 -6.08 -6.84
C TYR A 107 3.26 -7.18 -7.55
N PRO A 108 4.40 -6.84 -8.18
CA PRO A 108 5.30 -7.81 -8.80
C PRO A 108 5.93 -8.75 -7.75
N ASP A 109 6.58 -9.81 -8.21
CA ASP A 109 7.26 -10.76 -7.33
C ASP A 109 8.26 -10.07 -6.40
N VAL A 110 8.17 -10.36 -5.10
CA VAL A 110 9.12 -9.95 -4.07
C VAL A 110 10.18 -11.04 -3.95
N LEU A 111 11.44 -10.68 -4.19
CA LEU A 111 12.56 -11.63 -4.23
C LEU A 111 13.39 -11.55 -2.96
N SER A 112 13.83 -12.70 -2.45
CA SER A 112 14.77 -12.74 -1.32
C SER A 112 16.11 -12.13 -1.65
N GLY A 113 16.65 -11.35 -0.70
CA GLY A 113 17.94 -10.66 -0.86
C GLY A 113 17.86 -9.43 -1.76
N HIS A 114 16.66 -9.02 -2.18
CA HIS A 114 16.41 -7.83 -2.97
C HIS A 114 15.42 -6.92 -2.21
N MET A 115 15.73 -5.61 -2.20
CA MET A 115 14.84 -4.57 -1.69
C MET A 115 14.33 -3.78 -2.87
N ASP A 116 13.14 -4.12 -3.35
CA ASP A 116 12.58 -3.52 -4.56
C ASP A 116 11.50 -2.48 -4.20
N PRO A 117 11.56 -1.26 -4.77
CA PRO A 117 10.49 -0.28 -4.62
C PRO A 117 9.27 -0.72 -5.43
N LEU A 118 8.14 -0.84 -4.75
CA LEU A 118 6.86 -1.21 -5.33
C LEU A 118 5.94 0.00 -5.29
N THR A 119 5.33 0.33 -6.43
CA THR A 119 4.43 1.48 -6.52
C THR A 119 3.10 1.10 -7.15
N LEU A 120 2.05 1.80 -6.74
CA LEU A 120 0.73 1.79 -7.35
C LEU A 120 0.31 3.24 -7.60
N ALA A 121 -0.27 3.53 -8.76
CA ALA A 121 -0.94 4.80 -9.01
C ALA A 121 -2.08 4.59 -10.02
N HIS A 122 -3.32 4.79 -9.60
CA HIS A 122 -4.47 4.67 -10.49
C HIS A 122 -5.66 5.50 -10.00
N PRO A 123 -6.60 5.87 -10.89
CA PRO A 123 -7.81 6.57 -10.49
C PRO A 123 -8.70 5.71 -9.60
N ILE A 124 -9.40 6.35 -8.65
CA ILE A 124 -10.44 5.72 -7.83
C ILE A 124 -11.74 6.52 -7.88
N GLU A 125 -12.86 5.82 -7.82
CA GLU A 125 -14.19 6.43 -7.73
C GLU A 125 -14.46 6.89 -6.31
N LEU A 126 -14.65 8.21 -6.15
CA LEU A 126 -14.88 8.84 -4.86
C LEU A 126 -15.57 10.20 -5.09
N SER A 127 -16.62 10.50 -4.34
CA SER A 127 -17.21 11.85 -4.32
C SER A 127 -16.40 12.78 -3.42
N ASP A 128 -16.57 14.09 -3.62
CA ASP A 128 -15.92 15.10 -2.77
C ASP A 128 -16.28 14.97 -1.28
N ASP A 129 -17.52 14.56 -0.94
CA ASP A 129 -17.92 14.38 0.45
C ASP A 129 -17.38 13.08 1.05
N GLN A 130 -17.30 12.02 0.24
CA GLN A 130 -16.64 10.78 0.63
C GLN A 130 -15.16 11.02 0.93
N PHE A 131 -14.46 11.77 0.08
CA PHE A 131 -13.06 12.15 0.30
C PHE A 131 -12.85 12.93 1.60
N LYS A 132 -13.71 13.91 1.88
CA LYS A 132 -13.65 14.67 3.14
C LYS A 132 -13.83 13.76 4.36
N SER A 133 -14.71 12.75 4.25
CA SER A 133 -15.04 11.81 5.32
C SER A 133 -13.96 10.75 5.61
N LEU A 134 -12.97 10.59 4.73
CA LEU A 134 -11.90 9.61 4.90
C LEU A 134 -11.09 9.91 6.17
N HIS A 135 -10.92 8.89 7.01
CA HIS A 135 -10.19 9.00 8.27
C HIS A 135 -9.10 7.93 8.45
N ALA A 136 -9.20 6.80 7.75
CA ALA A 136 -8.25 5.71 7.90
C ALA A 136 -8.14 4.87 6.61
N VAL A 137 -7.08 4.08 6.55
CA VAL A 137 -6.87 3.01 5.56
C VAL A 137 -6.68 1.68 6.27
N ARG A 138 -7.19 0.60 5.68
CA ARG A 138 -6.99 -0.77 6.16
C ARG A 138 -6.51 -1.65 5.02
N LEU A 139 -5.52 -2.47 5.33
CA LEU A 139 -5.08 -3.59 4.50
C LEU A 139 -5.63 -4.84 5.20
N PRO A 140 -6.74 -5.43 4.74
CA PRO A 140 -7.25 -6.66 5.32
C PRO A 140 -6.30 -7.82 5.01
N SER A 141 -6.43 -8.91 5.77
CA SER A 141 -5.68 -10.13 5.51
C SER A 141 -6.02 -10.69 4.12
N VAL A 142 -5.00 -11.12 3.40
CA VAL A 142 -5.11 -11.76 2.09
C VAL A 142 -4.17 -12.96 2.03
N THR A 143 -4.45 -13.89 1.11
CA THR A 143 -3.51 -14.95 0.73
C THR A 143 -2.54 -14.44 -0.32
N ALA A 144 -1.39 -15.08 -0.45
CA ALA A 144 -0.43 -14.84 -1.51
C ALA A 144 0.28 -16.15 -1.87
N GLU A 145 0.90 -16.20 -3.04
CA GLU A 145 1.70 -17.34 -3.46
C GLU A 145 3.14 -17.16 -2.98
N VAL A 146 3.73 -18.25 -2.48
CA VAL A 146 5.16 -18.31 -2.14
C VAL A 146 5.81 -19.48 -2.85
N THR A 147 6.98 -19.25 -3.45
CA THR A 147 7.84 -20.31 -3.99
C THR A 147 9.15 -20.29 -3.22
N ILE A 148 9.49 -21.39 -2.56
CA ILE A 148 10.78 -21.58 -1.88
C ILE A 148 11.70 -22.32 -2.86
N CYS A 149 12.84 -21.72 -3.19
CA CYS A 149 13.92 -22.33 -3.94
C CYS A 149 14.82 -23.09 -2.95
N LEU A 150 14.70 -24.43 -2.98
CA LEU A 150 15.55 -25.37 -2.25
C LEU A 150 16.75 -25.80 -3.10
#